data_AF-A0A537Y642-F1
#
_entry.id   AF-A0A537Y642-F1
#
_cell.length_a   1.000
_cell.length_b   1.000
_cell.length_c   1.000
_cell.angle_alpha   90.00
_cell.angle_beta   90.00
_cell.angle_gamma   90.00
#
_symmetry.space_group_name_H-M   'P 1'
#
loop_
_entity.id
_entity.type
_entity.pdbx_description
1 polymer ?
#
loop_
_entity_poly.entity_id
_entity_poly.type
_entity_poly.pdbx_seq_one_letter_code
_entity_poly.pdbx_strand_id
1 'polypeptide(L)'
;MDKTQPHPLFKLATELGPLIVFFVANAKFHLFVATGAFMVAIVAAMIASYVVTRHVPMMALVTGVIVIVFGTLTLVLHDETFIKVKPTIIYGLFAAVIWRTQSTDFWVAFKAFGVIPLTMIFAIAQMPIIKRYHLEPVSLEASEAEAGDVRKG
;
A
#
# COMPACT_ATOMS: atom_id res chain seq x y z
N MET A 1 14.58 9.05 -32.89
CA MET A 1 14.80 9.90 -31.70
C MET A 1 13.83 9.42 -30.64
N ASP A 2 14.24 8.43 -29.83
CA ASP A 2 13.37 7.84 -28.82
C ASP A 2 13.62 8.52 -27.46
N LYS A 3 12.54 8.92 -26.80
CA LYS A 3 12.56 9.83 -25.65
C LYS A 3 12.93 9.05 -24.39
N THR A 4 14.02 9.46 -23.77
CA THR A 4 14.56 9.01 -22.48
C THR A 4 13.49 8.67 -21.45
N GLN A 5 13.23 7.38 -21.27
CA GLN A 5 12.54 6.83 -20.10
C GLN A 5 13.47 7.00 -18.89
N PRO A 6 13.03 7.60 -17.76
CA PRO A 6 13.85 7.71 -16.56
C PRO A 6 14.24 6.33 -16.03
N HIS A 7 15.46 6.19 -15.50
CA HIS A 7 16.00 4.92 -15.01
C HIS A 7 15.01 4.25 -14.03
N PRO A 8 14.77 2.92 -14.12
CA PRO A 8 13.78 2.22 -13.28
C PRO A 8 13.93 2.51 -11.78
N LEU A 9 15.18 2.67 -11.30
CA LEU A 9 15.48 3.03 -9.92
C LEU A 9 15.03 4.43 -9.51
N PHE A 10 15.07 5.41 -10.43
CA PHE A 10 14.59 6.77 -10.13
C PHE A 10 13.08 6.76 -9.92
N LYS A 11 12.35 6.04 -10.80
CA LYS A 11 10.91 5.86 -10.67
C LYS A 11 10.54 5.16 -9.36
N LEU A 12 11.24 4.07 -9.04
CA LEU A 12 11.06 3.34 -7.79
C LEU A 12 11.33 4.22 -6.57
N ALA A 13 12.40 5.02 -6.58
CA ALA A 13 12.73 5.93 -5.48
C ALA A 13 11.67 7.02 -5.30
N THR A 14 11.12 7.57 -6.39
CA THR A 14 10.05 8.59 -6.31
C THR A 14 8.70 8.01 -5.89
N GLU A 15 8.42 6.73 -6.17
CA GLU A 15 7.16 6.08 -5.81
C GLU A 15 7.19 5.45 -4.40
N LEU A 16 8.31 4.80 -4.02
CA LEU A 16 8.48 4.19 -2.70
C LEU A 16 9.03 5.14 -1.64
N GLY A 17 9.74 6.21 -2.04
CA GLY A 17 10.41 7.14 -1.12
C GLY A 17 9.47 7.69 -0.03
N PRO A 18 8.32 8.27 -0.38
CA PRO A 18 7.38 8.76 0.62
C PRO A 18 6.86 7.66 1.54
N LEU A 19 6.57 6.47 1.01
CA LEU A 19 6.09 5.34 1.78
C LEU A 19 7.12 4.87 2.82
N ILE A 20 8.40 4.80 2.42
CA ILE A 20 9.49 4.46 3.32
C ILE A 20 9.62 5.51 4.43
N VAL A 21 9.55 6.80 4.07
CA VAL A 21 9.57 7.90 5.05
C VAL A 21 8.41 7.78 6.05
N PHE A 22 7.20 7.46 5.56
CA PHE A 22 6.03 7.22 6.40
C PHE A 22 6.28 6.09 7.41
N PHE A 23 6.71 4.91 6.95
CA PHE A 23 6.90 3.76 7.84
C PHE A 23 8.00 4.00 8.87
N VAL A 24 9.12 4.63 8.48
CA VAL A 24 10.23 4.97 9.39
C VAL A 24 9.79 6.00 10.43
N ALA A 25 9.05 7.03 10.03
CA ALA A 25 8.53 8.03 10.94
C ALA A 25 7.46 7.45 11.88
N ASN A 26 6.57 6.58 11.38
CA ASN A 26 5.54 5.93 12.18
C ASN A 26 6.14 4.99 13.23
N ALA A 27 7.20 4.27 12.88
CA ALA A 27 7.88 3.35 13.79
C ALA A 27 8.54 4.07 15.00
N LYS A 28 8.87 5.36 14.87
CA LYS A 28 9.62 6.12 15.89
C LYS A 28 8.83 7.23 16.58
N PHE A 29 7.86 7.85 15.90
CA PHE A 29 7.27 9.12 16.33
C PHE A 29 5.73 9.19 16.23
N HIS A 30 5.05 8.04 16.09
CA HIS A 30 3.59 7.91 16.00
C HIS A 30 2.94 8.47 14.71
N LEU A 31 1.62 8.26 14.57
CA LEU A 31 0.89 8.37 13.31
C LEU A 31 0.81 9.80 12.76
N PHE A 32 0.68 10.81 13.63
CA PHE A 32 0.62 12.21 13.20
C PHE A 32 1.94 12.68 12.58
N VAL A 33 3.07 12.39 13.23
CA VAL A 33 4.40 12.76 12.71
C VAL A 33 4.67 12.01 11.41
N ALA A 34 4.25 10.75 11.31
CA ALA A 34 4.36 9.96 10.09
C ALA A 34 3.57 10.55 8.93
N THR A 35 2.32 10.95 9.19
CA THR A 35 1.44 11.56 8.19
C THR A 35 2.00 12.90 7.70
N GLY A 36 2.50 13.73 8.62
CA GLY A 36 3.20 14.97 8.29
C GLY A 36 4.46 14.74 7.44
N ALA A 37 5.32 13.81 7.86
CA ALA A 37 6.54 13.45 7.15
C ALA A 37 6.25 12.88 5.75
N PHE A 38 5.19 12.08 5.61
CA PHE A 38 4.73 11.54 4.33
C PHE A 38 4.27 12.63 3.37
N MET A 39 3.49 13.61 3.84
CA MET A 39 3.05 14.72 3.01
C MET A 39 4.23 15.52 2.47
N VAL A 40 5.20 15.85 3.33
CA VAL A 40 6.42 16.55 2.94
C VAL A 40 7.22 15.71 1.93
N ALA A 41 7.35 14.41 2.15
CA ALA A 41 8.07 13.51 1.26
C ALA A 41 7.40 13.37 -0.12
N ILE A 42 6.07 13.32 -0.19
CA ILE A 42 5.33 13.29 -1.46
C ILE A 42 5.53 14.60 -2.23
N VAL A 43 5.48 15.75 -1.56
CA VAL A 43 5.70 17.05 -2.20
C VAL A 43 7.12 17.13 -2.74
N ALA A 44 8.12 16.72 -1.94
CA ALA A 44 9.51 16.66 -2.37
C ALA A 44 9.70 15.70 -3.56
N ALA A 45 9.07 14.53 -3.54
CA ALA A 45 9.13 13.55 -4.63
C ALA A 45 8.48 14.07 -5.92
N MET A 46 7.35 14.78 -5.83
CA MET A 46 6.72 15.42 -6.99
C MET A 46 7.59 16.53 -7.58
N ILE A 47 8.21 17.36 -6.74
CA ILE A 47 9.12 18.42 -7.19
C ILE A 47 10.36 17.79 -7.85
N ALA A 48 10.97 16.77 -7.24
CA ALA A 48 12.10 16.05 -7.83
C ALA A 48 11.72 15.38 -9.16
N SER A 49 10.55 14.76 -9.23
CA SER A 49 10.01 14.15 -10.45
C SER A 49 9.81 15.19 -11.56
N TYR A 50 9.29 16.38 -11.22
CA TYR A 50 9.14 17.49 -12.17
C TYR A 50 10.47 18.05 -12.66
N VAL A 51 11.44 18.26 -11.76
CA VAL A 51 12.75 18.83 -12.11
C VAL A 51 13.56 17.89 -13.01
N VAL A 52 13.53 16.58 -12.74
CA VAL A 52 14.34 15.59 -13.47
C VAL A 52 13.65 15.14 -14.76
N THR A 53 12.33 14.95 -14.75
CA THR A 53 11.60 14.33 -15.86
C THR A 53 10.81 15.34 -16.71
N ARG A 54 10.68 16.60 -16.26
CA ARG A 54 9.84 17.67 -16.85
C ARG A 54 8.39 17.29 -17.16
N HIS A 55 7.94 16.16 -16.67
CA HIS A 55 6.59 15.62 -16.82
C HIS A 55 6.20 15.05 -15.46
N VAL A 56 5.13 15.57 -14.88
CA VAL A 56 4.56 14.97 -13.68
C VAL A 56 3.56 13.91 -14.13
N PRO A 57 3.71 12.65 -13.71
CA PRO A 57 2.70 11.62 -13.98
C PRO A 57 1.36 12.08 -13.40
N MET A 58 0.30 12.10 -14.20
CA MET A 58 -1.03 12.57 -13.78
C MET A 58 -1.52 11.86 -12.51
N MET A 59 -1.18 10.58 -12.36
CA MET A 59 -1.51 9.76 -11.19
C MET A 59 -0.83 10.25 -9.91
N ALA A 60 0.41 10.74 -9.99
CA ALA A 60 1.15 11.27 -8.85
C ALA A 60 0.57 12.60 -8.38
N LEU A 61 0.16 13.46 -9.31
CA LEU A 61 -0.53 14.72 -9.01
C LEU A 61 -1.86 14.48 -8.30
N VAL A 62 -2.70 13.60 -8.85
CA VAL A 62 -4.01 13.27 -8.26
C VAL A 62 -3.83 12.70 -6.85
N THR A 63 -2.88 11.78 -6.68
CA THR A 63 -2.58 11.17 -5.38
C THR A 63 -2.02 12.20 -4.40
N GLY A 64 -1.09 13.05 -4.84
CA GLY A 64 -0.50 14.11 -4.03
C GLY A 64 -1.54 15.11 -3.52
N VAL A 65 -2.48 15.53 -4.38
CA VAL A 65 -3.57 16.43 -3.98
C VAL A 65 -4.46 15.77 -2.91
N ILE A 66 -4.86 14.52 -3.12
CA ILE A 66 -5.67 13.77 -2.15
C ILE A 66 -4.92 13.64 -0.82
N VAL A 67 -3.64 13.25 -0.86
CA VAL A 67 -2.80 13.08 0.34
C VAL A 67 -2.65 14.39 1.10
N ILE A 68 -2.44 15.51 0.43
CA ILE A 68 -2.34 16.81 1.09
C ILE A 68 -3.67 17.20 1.72
N VAL A 69 -4.80 17.07 1.01
CA VAL A 69 -6.11 17.46 1.53
C VAL A 69 -6.50 16.59 2.74
N PHE A 70 -6.45 15.26 2.60
CA PHE A 70 -6.84 14.35 3.67
C PHE A 70 -5.80 14.28 4.80
N GLY A 71 -4.52 14.38 4.49
CA GLY A 71 -3.44 14.41 5.47
C GLY A 71 -3.44 15.69 6.30
N THR A 72 -3.66 16.85 5.66
CA THR A 72 -3.80 18.13 6.37
C THR A 72 -5.03 18.13 7.26
N LEU A 73 -6.16 17.62 6.76
CA LEU A 73 -7.38 17.45 7.55
C LEU A 73 -7.12 16.54 8.77
N THR A 74 -6.35 15.46 8.58
CA THR A 74 -5.94 14.55 9.67
C THR A 74 -5.08 15.25 10.73
N LEU A 75 -4.16 16.13 10.33
CA LEU A 75 -3.36 16.91 11.28
C LEU A 75 -4.18 17.97 12.00
N VAL A 76 -5.02 18.72 11.29
CA VAL A 76 -5.80 19.83 11.87
C VAL A 76 -6.87 19.31 12.85
N LEU A 77 -7.49 18.16 12.56
CA LEU A 77 -8.47 17.56 13.47
C LEU A 77 -7.84 16.91 14.70
N HIS A 78 -6.52 16.65 14.73
CA HIS A 78 -5.75 16.15 15.88
C HIS A 78 -6.40 14.99 16.70
N ASP A 79 -7.32 14.24 16.12
CA ASP A 79 -8.08 13.18 16.80
C ASP A 79 -7.84 11.81 16.11
N GLU A 80 -6.84 11.07 16.60
CA GLU A 80 -6.56 9.70 16.13
C GLU A 80 -7.65 8.72 16.53
N THR A 81 -8.40 9.04 17.59
CA THR A 81 -9.48 8.20 18.09
C THR A 81 -10.54 8.17 17.01
N PHE A 82 -10.98 9.32 16.50
CA PHE A 82 -12.01 9.43 15.46
C PHE A 82 -11.68 8.66 14.16
N ILE A 83 -10.41 8.53 13.79
CA ILE A 83 -9.96 7.74 12.62
C ILE A 83 -10.06 6.24 12.92
N LYS A 84 -9.64 5.81 14.12
CA LYS A 84 -9.65 4.40 14.55
C LYS A 84 -11.06 3.90 14.90
N VAL A 85 -11.96 4.74 15.44
CA VAL A 85 -13.32 4.30 15.78
C VAL A 85 -14.25 4.21 14.58
N LYS A 86 -13.99 4.91 13.46
CA LYS A 86 -14.87 4.90 12.29
C LYS A 86 -15.13 3.49 11.72
N PRO A 87 -14.11 2.66 11.40
CA PRO A 87 -14.33 1.30 10.95
C PRO A 87 -14.98 0.43 12.03
N THR A 88 -14.56 0.58 13.28
CA THR A 88 -15.07 -0.20 14.41
C THR A 88 -16.55 0.06 14.69
N ILE A 89 -17.00 1.31 14.61
CA ILE A 89 -18.41 1.70 14.76
C ILE A 89 -19.22 1.15 13.58
N ILE A 90 -18.73 1.30 12.35
CA ILE A 90 -19.45 0.81 11.16
C ILE A 90 -19.56 -0.73 11.20
N TYR A 91 -18.47 -1.44 11.45
CA TYR A 91 -18.49 -2.90 11.58
C TYR A 91 -19.32 -3.36 12.78
N GLY A 92 -19.29 -2.64 13.90
CA GLY A 92 -20.13 -2.91 15.07
C GLY A 92 -21.62 -2.72 14.77
N LEU A 93 -21.99 -1.68 14.03
CA LEU A 93 -23.37 -1.45 13.60
C LEU A 93 -23.84 -2.51 12.60
N PHE A 94 -23.02 -2.87 11.60
CA PHE A 94 -23.33 -3.97 10.69
C PHE A 94 -23.51 -5.29 11.44
N ALA A 95 -22.62 -5.59 12.40
CA ALA A 95 -22.73 -6.77 13.24
C ALA A 95 -24.03 -6.76 14.06
N ALA A 96 -24.38 -5.62 14.67
CA ALA A 96 -25.62 -5.49 15.45
C ALA A 96 -26.89 -5.64 14.58
N VAL A 97 -26.88 -5.08 13.36
CA VAL A 97 -28.00 -5.20 12.41
C VAL A 97 -28.14 -6.64 11.92
N ILE A 98 -27.04 -7.30 11.54
CA ILE A 98 -27.06 -8.70 11.12
C ILE A 98 -27.54 -9.57 12.28
N TRP A 99 -27.03 -9.36 13.49
CA TRP A 99 -27.45 -10.07 14.70
C TRP A 99 -28.94 -9.91 15.00
N ARG A 100 -29.51 -8.71 14.78
CA ARG A 100 -30.91 -8.45 15.10
C ARG A 100 -31.88 -8.87 14.00
N THR A 101 -31.43 -8.91 12.74
CA THR A 101 -32.29 -9.15 11.58
C THR A 101 -32.14 -10.55 10.96
N GLN A 102 -30.99 -11.21 11.13
CA GLN A 102 -30.70 -12.51 10.54
C GLN A 102 -30.81 -13.62 11.59
N SER A 103 -31.34 -14.78 11.19
CA SER A 103 -31.47 -15.93 12.10
C SER A 103 -30.14 -16.69 12.26
N THR A 104 -30.01 -17.41 13.38
CA THR A 104 -28.84 -18.28 13.64
C THR A 104 -28.68 -19.33 12.54
N ASP A 105 -29.78 -19.92 12.08
CA ASP A 105 -29.76 -20.94 11.04
C ASP A 105 -29.30 -20.36 9.70
N PHE A 106 -29.74 -19.15 9.34
CA PHE A 106 -29.26 -18.45 8.16
C PHE A 106 -27.76 -18.11 8.28
N TRP A 107 -27.32 -17.64 9.45
CA TRP A 107 -25.90 -17.32 9.69
C TRP A 107 -25.00 -18.55 9.58
N VAL A 108 -25.42 -19.69 10.14
CA VAL A 108 -24.71 -20.97 10.04
C VAL A 108 -24.68 -21.44 8.58
N ALA A 109 -25.80 -21.36 7.86
CA ALA A 109 -25.87 -21.75 6.45
C ALA A 109 -24.97 -20.87 5.56
N PHE A 110 -24.98 -19.55 5.74
CA PHE A 110 -24.07 -18.63 5.04
C PHE A 110 -22.61 -18.94 5.34
N LYS A 111 -22.27 -19.22 6.61
CA LYS A 111 -20.89 -19.55 6.99
C LYS A 111 -20.44 -20.89 6.44
N ALA A 112 -21.29 -21.91 6.50
CA ALA A 112 -20.96 -23.26 6.04
C ALA A 112 -20.90 -23.36 4.51
N PHE A 113 -21.86 -22.76 3.81
CA PHE A 113 -22.02 -22.95 2.37
C PHE A 113 -21.71 -21.71 1.54
N GLY A 114 -21.81 -20.50 2.11
CA GLY A 114 -21.55 -19.24 1.39
C GLY A 114 -20.08 -18.83 1.41
N VAL A 115 -19.38 -19.02 2.53
CA VAL A 115 -17.97 -18.58 2.65
C VAL A 115 -17.02 -19.40 1.78
N ILE A 116 -17.20 -20.71 1.66
CA ILE A 116 -16.33 -21.59 0.86
C ILE A 116 -16.30 -21.23 -0.64
N PRO A 117 -17.44 -21.09 -1.35
CA PRO A 117 -17.41 -20.65 -2.74
C PRO A 117 -16.89 -19.20 -2.86
N LEU A 118 -17.17 -18.34 -1.88
CA LEU A 118 -16.65 -16.96 -1.88
C LEU A 118 -15.12 -16.94 -1.78
N THR A 119 -14.51 -17.75 -0.92
CA THR A 119 -13.05 -17.84 -0.80
C THR A 119 -12.43 -18.49 -2.02
N MET A 120 -13.08 -19.47 -2.65
CA MET A 120 -12.63 -20.04 -3.92
C MET A 120 -12.62 -18.99 -5.05
N ILE A 121 -13.71 -18.22 -5.21
CA ILE A 121 -13.80 -17.15 -6.21
C ILE A 121 -12.69 -16.12 -5.97
N PHE A 122 -12.51 -15.72 -4.71
CA PHE A 122 -11.44 -14.79 -4.32
C PHE A 122 -10.06 -15.33 -4.67
N ALA A 123 -9.76 -16.59 -4.32
CA ALA A 123 -8.48 -17.23 -4.61
C ALA A 123 -8.19 -17.30 -6.12
N ILE A 124 -9.21 -17.65 -6.92
CA ILE A 124 -9.10 -17.67 -8.39
C ILE A 124 -8.86 -16.26 -8.94
N ALA A 125 -9.62 -15.27 -8.44
CA ALA A 125 -9.47 -13.87 -8.84
C ALA A 125 -8.06 -13.31 -8.51
N GLN A 126 -7.38 -13.86 -7.50
CA GLN A 126 -6.02 -13.46 -7.12
C GLN A 126 -4.92 -14.17 -7.91
N MET A 127 -5.17 -15.33 -8.52
CA MET A 127 -4.18 -16.05 -9.34
C MET A 127 -3.49 -15.19 -10.43
N PRO A 128 -4.18 -14.35 -11.23
CA PRO A 128 -3.51 -13.53 -12.23
C PRO A 128 -2.53 -12.52 -11.63
N ILE A 129 -2.76 -12.07 -10.38
CA ILE A 129 -1.86 -11.15 -9.68
C ILE A 129 -0.64 -11.91 -9.16
N ILE A 130 -0.84 -13.06 -8.52
CA ILE A 130 0.26 -13.88 -7.99
C ILE A 130 1.22 -14.28 -9.12
N LYS A 131 0.69 -14.68 -10.29
CA LYS A 131 1.52 -15.03 -11.45
C LYS A 131 2.28 -13.84 -12.05
N ARG A 132 1.79 -12.61 -11.87
CA ARG A 132 2.43 -11.39 -12.40
C ARG A 132 3.54 -10.85 -11.49
N TYR A 133 3.51 -11.21 -10.20
CA TYR A 133 4.42 -10.64 -9.19
C TYR A 133 5.12 -11.68 -8.31
N HIS A 134 5.04 -12.99 -8.62
CA HIS A 134 5.97 -13.93 -7.98
C HIS A 134 7.38 -13.56 -8.41
N LEU A 135 8.29 -13.48 -7.45
CA LEU A 135 9.72 -13.38 -7.71
C LEU A 135 10.25 -14.82 -7.65
N GLU A 136 11.05 -15.23 -8.62
CA GLU A 136 11.75 -16.51 -8.52
C GLU A 136 12.59 -16.49 -7.24
N PRO A 137 12.50 -17.54 -6.39
CA PRO A 137 13.37 -17.63 -5.24
C PRO A 137 14.79 -17.64 -5.77
N VAL A 138 15.62 -16.70 -5.31
CA VAL A 138 17.05 -16.68 -5.60
C VAL A 138 17.58 -18.07 -5.24
N SER A 139 17.88 -18.87 -6.26
CA SER A 139 18.37 -20.22 -6.06
C SER A 139 19.73 -20.10 -5.36
N LEU A 140 19.90 -20.84 -4.28
CA LEU A 140 21.19 -20.90 -3.57
C LEU A 140 22.30 -21.35 -4.53
N GLU A 141 21.96 -22.12 -5.57
CA GLU A 141 22.84 -22.50 -6.67
C GLU A 141 23.39 -21.30 -7.47
N ALA A 142 22.59 -20.26 -7.71
CA ALA A 142 23.05 -19.04 -8.38
C ALA A 142 23.97 -18.20 -7.47
N SER A 143 23.66 -18.16 -6.17
CA SER A 143 24.50 -17.48 -5.17
C SER A 143 25.83 -18.22 -4.91
N GLU A 144 25.84 -19.56 -4.98
CA GLU A 144 27.04 -20.39 -4.82
C GLU A 144 27.91 -20.37 -6.09
N ALA A 145 27.28 -20.30 -7.28
CA ALA A 145 27.99 -20.15 -8.55
C ALA A 145 28.70 -18.79 -8.68
N GLU A 146 28.09 -17.68 -8.22
CA GLU A 146 28.77 -16.38 -8.15
C GLU A 146 29.83 -16.33 -7.02
N ALA A 147 29.62 -17.02 -5.90
CA ALA A 147 30.61 -17.07 -4.82
C ALA A 147 31.89 -17.86 -5.19
N GLY A 148 31.82 -18.76 -6.18
CA GLY A 148 32.96 -19.52 -6.69
C GLY A 148 33.94 -18.71 -7.55
N ASP A 149 33.56 -17.52 -8.02
CA ASP A 149 34.39 -16.70 -8.94
C ASP A 149 35.26 -15.65 -8.22
N VAL A 150 35.13 -15.51 -6.90
CA VAL A 150 35.88 -14.52 -6.10
C VAL A 150 37.38 -14.89 -5.91
N ARG A 151 37.85 -16.00 -6.50
CA ARG A 151 39.25 -16.46 -6.41
C ARG A 151 40.16 -15.97 -7.55
N LYS A 152 39.63 -15.22 -8.52
CA LYS A 152 40.43 -14.61 -9.60
C LYS A 152 40.43 -13.09 -9.47
N GLY A 153 41.32 -12.59 -8.63
CA GLY A 153 41.67 -11.18 -8.48
C GLY A 153 42.95 -11.06 -7.68
#